data_AF-A0A1D6LNR1-F1
#
_entry.id   AF-A0A1D6LNR1-F1
#
_cell.length_a   1.000
_cell.length_b   1.000
_cell.length_c   1.000
_cell.angle_alpha   90.00
_cell.angle_beta   90.00
_cell.angle_gamma   90.00
#
_symmetry.space_group_name_H-M   'P 1'
#
loop_
_entity.id
_entity.type
_entity.pdbx_description
1 polymer ?
#
loop_
_entity_poly.entity_id
_entity_poly.type
_entity_poly.pdbx_seq_one_letter_code
_entity_poly.pdbx_strand_id
1 'polypeptide(L)'
;MMATGRSLAGVYSARATRPMPLRAGARAPCAGAAAAEPAAEHVRRLVAEFDPAVPLDSAVTPPSGWYTDPDFLQLEIDSVFFRGWQAVGHIWQVKNPNDFFTGRLGNVEFVVCRDANGKLHAFHNVCRHHASLLACGSGHKTCFQCPYHGWTYGLDGTLLKATRISGIKNFNKNDFGLIPIKVATWGPFVLIRFDDESTEDNVYDTVGNEWLGSASDLLGTNGIDTSLPHICRREYIINCNWKVFCDNYLDGGYHVPYAHGDLASGLQLQSYETLVLSTYERVSVQRCESAPAEPDDFDRLGTKALYAFVYPNFMINRYGPWMDTNLAVPLDSTRCKVVFDYFLDKSLLDDQCFIKKSLEDSEQVQIEDIALCEGVQRGLESPAYSVGRYAPSVEMAMHHFHRLMHANLSEY
;
A
#
# COMPACT_ATOMS: atom_id res chain seq x y z
N MET A 1 -10.40 72.47 -10.46
CA MET A 1 -10.50 73.72 -11.24
C MET A 1 -9.80 73.48 -12.57
N MET A 2 -10.54 73.55 -13.69
CA MET A 2 -10.17 73.81 -15.11
C MET A 2 -8.85 73.19 -15.67
N ALA A 3 -8.84 72.29 -16.66
CA ALA A 3 -9.34 72.28 -18.06
C ALA A 3 -8.27 72.62 -19.12
N THR A 4 -8.49 72.08 -20.34
CA THR A 4 -7.83 72.24 -21.65
C THR A 4 -6.74 71.19 -21.98
N GLY A 5 -6.70 70.48 -23.12
CA GLY A 5 -7.54 70.45 -24.34
C GLY A 5 -6.69 70.51 -25.62
N ARG A 6 -6.79 69.48 -26.49
CA ARG A 6 -6.55 69.40 -27.98
C ARG A 6 -6.12 67.95 -28.31
N SER A 7 -6.89 67.05 -28.97
CA SER A 7 -7.59 67.05 -30.27
C SER A 7 -6.69 67.22 -31.49
N LEU A 8 -6.52 66.13 -32.25
CA LEU A 8 -6.47 66.14 -33.72
C LEU A 8 -7.07 64.82 -34.25
N ALA A 9 -8.11 64.97 -35.06
CA ALA A 9 -8.79 63.92 -35.81
C ALA A 9 -8.20 63.81 -37.24
N GLY A 10 -8.23 62.59 -37.80
CA GLY A 10 -7.99 62.30 -39.21
C GLY A 10 -8.97 61.24 -39.69
N VAL A 11 -9.64 61.50 -40.81
CA VAL A 11 -10.91 60.92 -41.30
C VAL A 11 -10.67 59.84 -42.39
N TYR A 12 -11.76 59.10 -42.71
CA TYR A 12 -12.06 58.27 -43.91
C TYR A 12 -11.86 56.75 -43.76
N SER A 13 -12.74 55.85 -44.23
CA SER A 13 -14.08 55.93 -44.86
C SER A 13 -14.66 54.50 -44.82
N ALA A 14 -15.92 54.35 -44.44
CA ALA A 14 -16.63 53.08 -44.44
C ALA A 14 -17.11 52.69 -45.85
N ARG A 15 -16.89 51.43 -46.25
CA ARG A 15 -17.61 50.78 -47.36
C ARG A 15 -18.40 49.61 -46.81
N ALA A 16 -19.72 49.67 -47.01
CA ALA A 16 -20.65 48.60 -46.71
C ALA A 16 -20.53 47.47 -47.75
N THR A 17 -20.43 46.22 -47.27
CA THR A 17 -20.59 45.01 -48.08
C THR A 17 -21.84 44.26 -47.61
N ARG A 18 -22.72 43.95 -48.57
CA ARG A 18 -23.97 43.20 -48.40
C ARG A 18 -23.71 41.76 -47.92
N PRO A 19 -24.61 41.15 -47.12
CA PRO A 19 -24.51 39.75 -46.77
C PRO A 19 -24.99 38.85 -47.93
N MET A 20 -24.26 37.76 -48.18
CA MET A 20 -24.67 36.65 -49.05
C MET A 20 -25.66 35.71 -48.34
N PRO A 21 -26.56 35.01 -49.07
CA PRO A 21 -27.50 34.09 -48.47
C PRO A 21 -26.81 32.77 -48.08
N LEU A 22 -26.98 32.36 -46.82
CA LEU A 22 -26.59 31.03 -46.32
C LEU A 22 -27.45 29.95 -46.99
N ARG A 23 -26.81 29.08 -47.78
CA ARG A 23 -27.40 27.80 -48.22
C ARG A 23 -27.54 26.88 -47.00
N ALA A 24 -28.74 26.33 -46.82
CA ALA A 24 -29.01 25.26 -45.87
C ALA A 24 -28.20 24.01 -46.25
N GLY A 25 -27.11 23.75 -45.53
CA GLY A 25 -26.42 22.47 -45.53
C GLY A 25 -27.09 21.52 -44.54
N ALA A 26 -27.43 20.33 -45.01
CA ALA A 26 -28.02 19.27 -44.21
C ALA A 26 -27.15 18.95 -42.98
N ARG A 27 -27.77 18.93 -41.79
CA ARG A 27 -27.16 18.45 -40.55
C ARG A 27 -26.77 16.97 -40.72
N ALA A 28 -25.50 16.66 -40.51
CA ALA A 28 -25.07 15.30 -40.23
C ALA A 28 -25.77 14.78 -38.97
N PRO A 29 -26.10 13.48 -38.87
CA PRO A 29 -26.74 12.94 -37.67
C PRO A 29 -25.77 13.04 -36.50
N CYS A 30 -26.25 13.56 -35.38
CA CYS A 30 -25.54 13.48 -34.10
C CYS A 30 -25.14 12.02 -33.86
N ALA A 31 -23.85 11.77 -33.65
CA ALA A 31 -23.36 10.54 -33.06
C ALA A 31 -24.14 10.32 -31.75
N GLY A 32 -24.83 9.19 -31.65
CA GLY A 32 -25.58 8.82 -30.46
C GLY A 32 -24.64 8.84 -29.25
N ALA A 33 -25.11 9.44 -28.16
CA ALA A 33 -24.49 9.25 -26.86
C ALA A 33 -24.47 7.74 -26.60
N ALA A 34 -23.29 7.13 -26.59
CA ALA A 34 -23.11 5.78 -26.11
C ALA A 34 -23.70 5.73 -24.69
N ALA A 35 -24.61 4.79 -24.44
CA ALA A 35 -25.10 4.56 -23.08
C ALA A 35 -23.89 4.30 -22.18
N ALA A 36 -23.82 4.99 -21.04
CA ALA A 36 -22.74 4.76 -20.08
C ALA A 36 -22.73 3.28 -19.70
N GLU A 37 -21.57 2.66 -19.88
CA GLU A 37 -21.36 1.27 -19.52
C GLU A 37 -21.46 1.09 -18.01
N PRO A 38 -22.05 0.00 -17.50
CA PRO A 38 -22.02 -0.29 -16.07
C PRO A 38 -20.57 -0.43 -15.59
N ALA A 39 -20.22 0.20 -14.45
CA ALA A 39 -18.86 0.18 -13.88
C ALA A 39 -18.26 -1.24 -13.78
N ALA A 40 -19.08 -2.24 -13.46
CA ALA A 40 -18.66 -3.64 -13.40
C ALA A 40 -18.19 -4.21 -14.75
N GLU A 41 -18.81 -3.83 -15.86
CA GLU A 41 -18.40 -4.30 -17.20
C GLU A 41 -17.11 -3.59 -17.66
N HIS A 42 -16.99 -2.30 -17.36
CA HIS A 42 -15.80 -1.51 -17.64
C HIS A 42 -14.56 -2.09 -16.93
N VAL A 43 -14.67 -2.36 -15.63
CA VAL A 43 -13.55 -2.93 -14.85
C VAL A 43 -13.21 -4.35 -15.33
N ARG A 44 -14.19 -5.18 -15.69
CA ARG A 44 -13.95 -6.51 -16.27
C ARG A 44 -13.15 -6.45 -17.57
N ARG A 45 -13.42 -5.46 -18.41
CA ARG A 45 -12.64 -5.24 -19.64
C ARG A 45 -11.19 -4.89 -19.32
N LEU A 46 -10.96 -3.98 -18.36
CA LEU A 46 -9.61 -3.63 -17.93
C LEU A 46 -8.83 -4.85 -17.41
N VAL A 47 -9.47 -5.74 -16.66
CA VAL A 47 -8.84 -7.01 -16.21
C VAL A 47 -8.45 -7.87 -17.42
N ALA A 48 -9.35 -8.01 -18.41
CA ALA A 48 -9.14 -8.86 -19.59
C ALA A 48 -8.09 -8.33 -20.58
N GLU A 49 -7.66 -7.07 -20.47
CA GLU A 49 -6.59 -6.49 -21.30
C GLU A 49 -5.20 -7.01 -20.92
N PHE A 50 -5.04 -7.62 -19.74
CA PHE A 50 -3.81 -8.29 -19.32
C PHE A 50 -3.97 -9.81 -19.39
N ASP A 51 -3.15 -10.49 -20.18
CA ASP A 51 -3.17 -11.96 -20.29
C ASP A 51 -2.03 -12.58 -19.46
N PRO A 52 -2.33 -13.23 -18.30
CA PRO A 52 -1.31 -13.81 -17.42
C PRO A 52 -0.69 -15.10 -17.99
N ALA A 53 -1.19 -15.63 -19.11
CA ALA A 53 -0.66 -16.82 -19.76
C ALA A 53 0.46 -16.50 -20.76
N VAL A 54 0.63 -15.25 -21.16
CA VAL A 54 1.70 -14.83 -22.06
C VAL A 54 3.06 -14.94 -21.33
N PRO A 55 4.07 -15.63 -21.90
CA PRO A 55 5.39 -15.71 -21.31
C PRO A 55 6.05 -14.33 -21.16
N LEU A 56 6.89 -14.17 -20.14
CA LEU A 56 7.53 -12.89 -19.77
C LEU A 56 8.20 -12.17 -20.94
N ASP A 57 8.89 -12.91 -21.83
CA ASP A 57 9.59 -12.35 -23.00
C ASP A 57 8.66 -11.70 -24.04
N SER A 58 7.37 -12.04 -23.99
CA SER A 58 6.33 -11.63 -24.92
C SER A 58 5.23 -10.81 -24.25
N ALA A 59 5.19 -10.81 -22.91
CA ALA A 59 4.17 -10.16 -22.11
C ALA A 59 4.26 -8.63 -22.15
N VAL A 60 3.12 -7.99 -21.92
CA VAL A 60 2.98 -6.55 -21.73
C VAL A 60 2.63 -6.26 -20.27
N THR A 61 2.96 -5.07 -19.79
CA THR A 61 2.48 -4.63 -18.46
C THR A 61 0.96 -4.49 -18.47
N PRO A 62 0.32 -4.45 -17.29
CA PRO A 62 -1.10 -4.12 -17.23
C PRO A 62 -1.40 -2.76 -17.87
N PRO A 63 -2.65 -2.56 -18.37
CA PRO A 63 -3.02 -1.28 -18.97
C PRO A 63 -2.99 -0.16 -17.93
N SER A 64 -2.72 1.06 -18.37
CA SER A 64 -2.68 2.26 -17.52
C SER A 64 -3.94 2.45 -16.68
N GLY A 65 -5.10 1.98 -17.17
CA GLY A 65 -6.36 1.96 -16.43
C GLY A 65 -6.30 1.23 -15.09
N TRP A 66 -5.45 0.19 -14.94
CA TRP A 66 -5.24 -0.45 -13.62
C TRP A 66 -4.69 0.52 -12.58
N TYR A 67 -3.94 1.53 -13.01
CA TYR A 67 -3.26 2.48 -12.14
C TYR A 67 -3.99 3.80 -12.00
N THR A 68 -4.89 4.15 -12.91
CA THR A 68 -5.52 5.50 -12.92
C THR A 68 -7.01 5.46 -12.58
N ASP A 69 -7.68 4.31 -12.77
CA ASP A 69 -9.13 4.21 -12.67
C ASP A 69 -9.61 4.01 -11.21
N PRO A 70 -10.47 4.90 -10.67
CA PRO A 70 -11.02 4.75 -9.32
C PRO A 70 -11.90 3.51 -9.12
N ASP A 71 -12.67 3.09 -10.14
CA ASP A 71 -13.53 1.91 -10.03
C ASP A 71 -12.68 0.63 -10.02
N PHE A 72 -11.53 0.66 -10.70
CA PHE A 72 -10.55 -0.43 -10.63
C PHE A 72 -9.94 -0.55 -9.23
N LEU A 73 -9.57 0.56 -8.58
CA LEU A 73 -9.10 0.52 -7.19
C LEU A 73 -10.14 -0.09 -6.25
N GLN A 74 -11.43 0.20 -6.44
CA GLN A 74 -12.47 -0.41 -5.61
C GLN A 74 -12.50 -1.94 -5.77
N LEU A 75 -12.35 -2.44 -7.01
CA LEU A 75 -12.21 -3.88 -7.25
C LEU A 75 -10.97 -4.45 -6.54
N GLU A 76 -9.85 -3.74 -6.55
CA GLU A 76 -8.62 -4.17 -5.85
C GLU A 76 -8.85 -4.26 -4.34
N ILE A 77 -9.51 -3.28 -3.73
CA ILE A 77 -9.84 -3.32 -2.30
C ILE A 77 -10.63 -4.60 -1.97
N ASP A 78 -11.65 -4.89 -2.77
CA ASP A 78 -12.57 -6.01 -2.50
C ASP A 78 -11.95 -7.39 -2.83
N SER A 79 -11.17 -7.49 -3.91
CA SER A 79 -10.68 -8.76 -4.44
C SER A 79 -9.23 -9.07 -4.06
N VAL A 80 -8.45 -8.07 -3.66
CA VAL A 80 -7.03 -8.22 -3.29
C VAL A 80 -6.84 -8.00 -1.80
N PHE A 81 -7.20 -6.84 -1.28
CA PHE A 81 -6.88 -6.47 0.10
C PHE A 81 -7.75 -7.15 1.15
N PHE A 82 -9.02 -7.43 0.86
CA PHE A 82 -9.90 -8.16 1.78
C PHE A 82 -9.75 -9.68 1.73
N ARG A 83 -8.79 -10.21 0.95
CA ARG A 83 -8.50 -11.64 0.85
C ARG A 83 -7.18 -11.98 1.55
N GLY A 84 -7.24 -12.90 2.51
CA GLY A 84 -6.05 -13.37 3.23
C GLY A 84 -5.50 -12.38 4.27
N TRP A 85 -4.29 -12.65 4.75
CA TRP A 85 -3.63 -11.88 5.80
C TRP A 85 -2.99 -10.59 5.26
N GLN A 86 -3.24 -9.48 5.96
CA GLN A 86 -2.71 -8.15 5.65
C GLN A 86 -1.83 -7.67 6.80
N ALA A 87 -0.59 -7.29 6.51
CA ALA A 87 0.27 -6.63 7.48
C ALA A 87 -0.24 -5.21 7.76
N VAL A 88 -0.46 -4.88 9.03
CA VAL A 88 -1.06 -3.59 9.43
C VAL A 88 -0.29 -2.84 10.50
N GLY A 89 0.74 -3.46 11.06
CA GLY A 89 1.58 -2.84 12.05
C GLY A 89 2.54 -3.83 12.66
N HIS A 90 3.06 -3.46 13.82
CA HIS A 90 4.09 -4.24 14.51
C HIS A 90 3.75 -4.44 15.97
N ILE A 91 4.31 -5.50 16.55
CA ILE A 91 4.02 -5.91 17.92
C ILE A 91 4.40 -4.84 18.95
N TRP A 92 5.35 -3.95 18.64
CA TRP A 92 5.76 -2.85 19.54
C TRP A 92 4.62 -1.86 19.82
N GLN A 93 3.73 -1.65 18.84
CA GLN A 93 2.57 -0.75 18.98
C GLN A 93 1.55 -1.27 20.01
N VAL A 94 1.62 -2.56 20.34
CA VAL A 94 0.79 -3.27 21.31
C VAL A 94 1.68 -4.13 22.23
N LYS A 95 2.80 -3.55 22.68
CA LYS A 95 3.78 -4.26 23.49
C LYS A 95 3.22 -4.64 24.86
N ASN A 96 2.52 -3.72 25.52
CA ASN A 96 2.01 -3.91 26.87
C ASN A 96 0.50 -4.17 26.87
N PRO A 97 -0.04 -4.82 27.91
CA PRO A 97 -1.48 -4.87 28.13
C PRO A 97 -2.10 -3.47 28.09
N ASN A 98 -3.29 -3.36 27.52
CA ASN A 98 -4.07 -2.13 27.28
C ASN A 98 -3.52 -1.18 26.21
N ASP A 99 -2.41 -1.51 25.54
CA ASP A 99 -1.94 -0.76 24.38
C ASP A 99 -2.86 -1.02 23.17
N PHE A 100 -3.05 -0.01 22.34
CA PHE A 100 -3.81 -0.10 21.09
C PHE A 100 -3.19 0.76 19.99
N PHE A 101 -3.48 0.42 18.74
CA PHE A 101 -3.35 1.31 17.59
C PHE A 101 -4.52 1.16 16.63
N THR A 102 -4.79 2.19 15.85
CA THR A 102 -5.83 2.21 14.82
C THR A 102 -5.24 2.36 13.43
N GLY A 103 -5.94 1.88 12.42
CA GLY A 103 -5.61 2.12 11.03
C GLY A 103 -6.82 1.94 10.13
N ARG A 104 -6.58 2.09 8.82
CA ARG A 104 -7.60 1.97 7.80
C ARG A 104 -7.07 1.20 6.61
N LEU A 105 -7.87 0.29 6.08
CA LEU A 105 -7.64 -0.38 4.79
C LEU A 105 -8.91 -0.28 3.94
N GLY A 106 -8.83 0.37 2.78
CA GLY A 106 -10.01 0.65 1.96
C GLY A 106 -11.06 1.46 2.73
N ASN A 107 -12.24 0.88 2.94
CA ASN A 107 -13.33 1.45 3.74
C ASN A 107 -13.40 0.91 5.18
N VAL A 108 -12.48 0.03 5.59
CA VAL A 108 -12.49 -0.58 6.92
C VAL A 108 -11.59 0.19 7.88
N GLU A 109 -12.22 0.83 8.86
CA GLU A 109 -11.57 1.41 10.04
C GLU A 109 -11.38 0.31 11.09
N PHE A 110 -10.14 0.05 11.50
CA PHE A 110 -9.80 -1.01 12.45
C PHE A 110 -9.07 -0.48 13.69
N VAL A 111 -9.18 -1.23 14.77
CA VAL A 111 -8.39 -1.07 15.99
C VAL A 111 -7.78 -2.42 16.36
N VAL A 112 -6.49 -2.45 16.64
CA VAL A 112 -5.78 -3.57 17.23
C VAL A 112 -5.41 -3.20 18.66
N CYS A 113 -5.66 -4.10 19.61
CA CYS A 113 -5.33 -3.85 21.01
C CYS A 113 -4.89 -5.12 21.73
N ARG A 114 -4.11 -4.95 22.80
CA ARG A 114 -3.83 -6.02 23.76
C ARG A 114 -4.73 -5.83 24.97
N ASP A 115 -5.49 -6.85 25.34
CA ASP A 115 -6.33 -6.78 26.54
C ASP A 115 -5.50 -6.82 27.84
N ALA A 116 -6.18 -6.66 28.99
CA ALA A 116 -5.54 -6.70 30.30
C ALA A 116 -4.90 -8.06 30.65
N ASN A 117 -5.32 -9.14 29.99
CA ASN A 117 -4.74 -10.48 30.14
C ASN A 117 -3.59 -10.73 29.17
N GLY A 118 -3.26 -9.74 28.32
CA GLY A 118 -2.19 -9.85 27.34
C GLY A 118 -2.61 -10.46 26.01
N LYS A 119 -3.88 -10.78 25.78
CA LYS A 119 -4.36 -11.34 24.50
C LYS A 119 -4.52 -10.23 23.45
N LEU A 120 -4.07 -10.53 22.23
CA LEU A 120 -4.21 -9.63 21.08
C LEU A 120 -5.61 -9.76 20.48
N HIS A 121 -6.23 -8.64 20.16
CA HIS A 121 -7.55 -8.55 19.51
C HIS A 121 -7.53 -7.50 18.40
N ALA A 122 -8.38 -7.69 17.39
CA ALA A 122 -8.68 -6.65 16.42
C ALA A 122 -10.20 -6.55 16.21
N PHE A 123 -10.69 -5.33 15.97
CA PHE A 123 -12.10 -5.05 15.75
C PHE A 123 -12.29 -3.98 14.68
N HIS A 124 -13.47 -3.97 14.05
CA HIS A 124 -13.94 -2.75 13.39
C HIS A 124 -14.02 -1.62 14.42
N ASN A 125 -13.31 -0.52 14.18
CA ASN A 125 -13.23 0.65 15.07
C ASN A 125 -14.49 1.52 14.95
N VAL A 126 -15.67 0.90 15.07
CA VAL A 126 -16.96 1.53 14.79
C VAL A 126 -17.93 1.17 15.91
N CYS A 127 -18.44 2.19 16.59
CA CYS A 127 -19.46 2.03 17.62
C CYS A 127 -20.72 1.38 17.03
N ARG A 128 -21.19 0.29 17.66
CA ARG A 128 -22.41 -0.44 17.27
C ARG A 128 -23.72 0.31 17.55
N HIS A 129 -23.65 1.49 18.17
CA HIS A 129 -24.80 2.38 18.31
C HIS A 129 -25.02 3.17 17.00
N HIS A 130 -24.28 4.25 16.80
CA HIS A 130 -24.44 5.18 15.67
C HIS A 130 -23.08 5.47 15.01
N ALA A 131 -22.32 4.41 14.71
CA ALA A 131 -21.14 4.38 13.84
C ALA A 131 -19.96 5.33 14.13
N SER A 132 -19.93 6.01 15.29
CA SER A 132 -18.77 6.82 15.69
C SER A 132 -17.52 5.95 15.83
N LEU A 133 -16.37 6.48 15.39
CA LEU A 133 -15.07 5.89 15.71
C LEU A 133 -14.85 5.87 17.23
N LEU A 134 -14.23 4.81 17.72
CA LEU A 134 -14.03 4.57 19.16
C LEU A 134 -12.64 4.99 19.65
N ALA A 135 -11.65 4.83 18.79
CA ALA A 135 -10.25 5.17 19.04
C ALA A 135 -9.64 5.88 17.83
N CYS A 136 -8.51 6.56 18.04
CA CYS A 136 -7.73 7.22 17.00
C CYS A 136 -6.25 7.20 17.39
N GLY A 137 -5.37 6.96 16.42
CA GLY A 137 -3.93 6.86 16.61
C GLY A 137 -3.54 5.62 17.43
N SER A 138 -2.56 5.78 18.31
CA SER A 138 -2.11 4.74 19.23
C SER A 138 -2.09 5.25 20.66
N GLY A 139 -2.14 4.35 21.63
CA GLY A 139 -2.03 4.72 23.03
C GLY A 139 -2.41 3.60 23.98
N HIS A 140 -2.77 3.97 25.20
CA HIS A 140 -3.11 3.04 26.28
C HIS A 140 -4.52 3.32 26.80
N LYS A 141 -5.39 2.30 26.84
CA LYS A 141 -6.79 2.41 27.28
C LYS A 141 -7.24 1.13 27.97
N THR A 142 -7.94 1.24 29.08
CA THR A 142 -8.58 0.08 29.74
C THR A 142 -9.95 -0.29 29.15
N CYS A 143 -10.53 0.60 28.35
CA CYS A 143 -11.78 0.39 27.61
C CYS A 143 -11.90 1.41 26.46
N PHE A 144 -12.75 1.11 25.48
CA PHE A 144 -13.12 2.02 24.41
C PHE A 144 -14.45 2.69 24.72
N GLN A 145 -14.39 3.97 25.11
CA GLN A 145 -15.59 4.79 25.29
C GLN A 145 -15.89 5.57 24.01
N CYS A 146 -17.06 5.32 23.42
CA CYS A 146 -17.56 6.04 22.27
C CYS A 146 -17.71 7.54 22.59
N PRO A 147 -17.05 8.44 21.85
CA PRO A 147 -17.09 9.88 22.11
C PRO A 147 -18.47 10.49 21.84
N TYR A 148 -19.33 9.81 21.09
CA TYR A 148 -20.63 10.35 20.71
C TYR A 148 -21.66 10.26 21.86
N HIS A 149 -21.91 9.06 22.38
CA HIS A 149 -22.96 8.83 23.38
C HIS A 149 -22.46 8.13 24.65
N GLY A 150 -21.16 7.83 24.75
CA GLY A 150 -20.57 7.22 25.94
C GLY A 150 -20.88 5.74 26.12
N TRP A 151 -21.25 5.02 25.06
CA TRP A 151 -21.22 3.55 25.08
C TRP A 151 -19.78 3.08 25.29
N THR A 152 -19.58 2.12 26.19
CA THR A 152 -18.25 1.67 26.60
C THR A 152 -18.09 0.20 26.26
N TYR A 153 -17.01 -0.13 25.56
CA TYR A 153 -16.63 -1.48 25.17
C TYR A 153 -15.34 -1.89 25.90
N GLY A 154 -15.23 -3.16 26.28
CA GLY A 154 -13.98 -3.74 26.75
C GLY A 154 -12.98 -3.88 25.60
N LEU A 155 -11.71 -4.15 25.94
CA LEU A 155 -10.69 -4.47 24.95
C LEU A 155 -10.86 -5.87 24.33
N ASP A 156 -11.75 -6.68 24.90
CA ASP A 156 -12.24 -7.95 24.35
C ASP A 156 -13.44 -7.75 23.40
N GLY A 157 -13.84 -6.50 23.14
CA GLY A 157 -14.97 -6.15 22.27
C GLY A 157 -16.33 -6.19 22.94
N THR A 158 -16.44 -6.69 24.18
CA THR A 158 -17.72 -6.80 24.89
C THR A 158 -18.29 -5.39 25.16
N LEU A 159 -19.56 -5.15 24.82
CA LEU A 159 -20.24 -3.94 25.25
C LEU A 159 -20.37 -3.99 26.78
N LEU A 160 -19.71 -3.08 27.51
CA LEU A 160 -19.72 -3.01 28.98
C LEU A 160 -20.84 -2.12 29.49
N LYS A 161 -21.11 -1.02 28.79
CA LYS A 161 -22.12 -0.03 29.21
C LYS A 161 -22.79 0.61 28.00
N ALA A 162 -24.11 0.60 27.99
CA ALA A 162 -24.93 1.42 27.10
C ALA A 162 -25.69 2.44 27.95
N THR A 163 -25.47 3.73 27.69
CA THR A 163 -25.98 4.83 28.49
C THR A 163 -27.42 5.16 28.11
N ARG A 164 -28.26 5.50 29.10
CA ARG A 164 -29.63 6.02 28.90
C ARG A 164 -30.55 5.16 28.01
N ILE A 165 -30.32 3.85 27.94
CA ILE A 165 -31.12 2.91 27.12
C ILE A 165 -32.46 2.49 27.74
N SER A 166 -32.86 3.09 28.87
CA SER A 166 -34.13 2.73 29.51
C SER A 166 -35.31 2.94 28.56
N GLY A 167 -36.22 1.97 28.49
CA GLY A 167 -37.42 2.01 27.63
C GLY A 167 -37.22 1.47 26.20
N ILE A 168 -35.99 1.13 25.79
CA ILE A 168 -35.77 0.41 24.54
C ILE A 168 -36.38 -1.01 24.64
N LYS A 169 -37.12 -1.42 23.61
CA LYS A 169 -37.69 -2.78 23.52
C LYS A 169 -36.76 -3.66 22.68
N ASN A 170 -36.73 -4.96 22.97
CA ASN A 170 -35.99 -5.97 22.19
C ASN A 170 -34.48 -5.64 22.04
N PHE A 171 -33.87 -5.05 23.06
CA PHE A 171 -32.44 -4.78 23.10
C PHE A 171 -31.75 -5.79 24.01
N ASN A 172 -30.90 -6.62 23.45
CA ASN A 172 -29.97 -7.43 24.21
C ASN A 172 -28.57 -6.86 24.04
N LYS A 173 -27.99 -6.38 25.14
CA LYS A 173 -26.67 -5.78 25.19
C LYS A 173 -25.57 -6.69 24.58
N ASN A 174 -25.73 -8.00 24.67
CA ASN A 174 -24.74 -8.96 24.16
C ASN A 174 -24.68 -9.00 22.63
N ASP A 175 -25.72 -8.54 21.93
CA ASP A 175 -25.78 -8.54 20.45
C ASP A 175 -25.00 -7.35 19.84
N PHE A 176 -24.57 -6.41 20.70
CA PHE A 176 -23.96 -5.13 20.31
C PHE A 176 -22.49 -5.02 20.74
N GLY A 177 -21.77 -6.13 20.91
CA GLY A 177 -20.31 -6.14 21.01
C GLY A 177 -19.63 -5.67 19.71
N LEU A 178 -18.37 -5.27 19.77
CA LEU A 178 -17.61 -4.90 18.58
C LEU A 178 -17.51 -6.08 17.61
N ILE A 179 -17.54 -5.79 16.30
CA ILE A 179 -17.37 -6.83 15.28
C ILE A 179 -15.88 -7.19 15.22
N PRO A 180 -15.49 -8.44 15.53
CA PRO A 180 -14.10 -8.85 15.54
C PRO A 180 -13.53 -8.93 14.12
N ILE A 181 -12.22 -8.72 14.02
CA ILE A 181 -11.40 -8.98 12.84
C ILE A 181 -10.35 -10.01 13.28
N LYS A 182 -10.07 -11.02 12.45
CA LYS A 182 -9.02 -11.99 12.78
C LYS A 182 -7.68 -11.26 12.90
N VAL A 183 -6.90 -11.59 13.93
CA VAL A 183 -5.58 -11.00 14.18
C VAL A 183 -4.58 -12.09 14.53
N ALA A 184 -3.37 -11.96 14.01
CA ALA A 184 -2.26 -12.87 14.30
C ALA A 184 -0.94 -12.09 14.26
N THR A 185 0.14 -12.80 14.62
CA THR A 185 1.49 -12.25 14.55
C THR A 185 2.40 -13.23 13.82
N TRP A 186 3.28 -12.72 12.96
CA TRP A 186 4.43 -13.47 12.44
C TRP A 186 5.67 -12.62 12.65
N GLY A 187 6.64 -13.13 13.41
CA GLY A 187 7.78 -12.36 13.88
C GLY A 187 7.37 -11.02 14.54
N PRO A 188 7.93 -9.87 14.09
CA PRO A 188 7.56 -8.56 14.63
C PRO A 188 6.25 -7.99 14.05
N PHE A 189 5.62 -8.63 13.07
CA PHE A 189 4.48 -8.09 12.33
C PHE A 189 3.14 -8.49 12.95
N VAL A 190 2.21 -7.55 12.92
CA VAL A 190 0.80 -7.76 13.26
C VAL A 190 0.00 -7.85 11.97
N LEU A 191 -0.74 -8.94 11.82
CA LEU A 191 -1.52 -9.27 10.64
C LEU A 191 -3.00 -9.27 10.99
N ILE A 192 -3.85 -8.78 10.08
CA ILE A 192 -5.31 -8.91 10.17
C ILE A 192 -5.91 -9.56 8.93
N ARG A 193 -7.07 -10.20 9.08
CA ARG A 193 -7.81 -10.85 7.99
C ARG A 193 -9.31 -10.61 8.14
N PHE A 194 -9.96 -10.22 7.04
CA PHE A 194 -11.35 -9.75 7.03
C PHE A 194 -12.38 -10.80 6.59
N ASP A 195 -11.94 -11.91 6.02
CA ASP A 195 -12.85 -12.95 5.55
C ASP A 195 -13.48 -13.75 6.70
N ASP A 196 -14.73 -14.14 6.47
CA ASP A 196 -15.59 -14.87 7.42
C ASP A 196 -15.49 -16.39 7.26
N GLU A 197 -14.53 -16.89 6.46
CA GLU A 197 -14.33 -18.34 6.34
C GLU A 197 -13.87 -18.86 7.71
N SER A 198 -14.79 -19.49 8.41
CA SER A 198 -14.60 -20.11 9.71
C SER A 198 -13.70 -21.34 9.56
N THR A 199 -12.38 -21.12 9.48
CA THR A 199 -11.47 -22.15 9.97
C THR A 199 -11.47 -22.02 11.49
N GLU A 200 -12.20 -22.93 12.12
CA GLU A 200 -12.15 -23.12 13.57
C GLU A 200 -10.69 -23.32 14.01
N ASP A 201 -10.42 -22.78 15.19
CA ASP A 201 -9.23 -22.93 16.04
C ASP A 201 -7.93 -22.21 15.65
N ASN A 202 -7.53 -21.37 16.61
CA ASN A 202 -6.22 -20.75 16.74
C ASN A 202 -5.11 -21.77 16.46
N VAL A 203 -4.42 -21.61 15.35
CA VAL A 203 -3.07 -22.13 15.20
C VAL A 203 -2.19 -20.96 14.78
N TYR A 204 -1.63 -20.27 15.78
CA TYR A 204 -0.53 -19.31 15.58
C TYR A 204 0.62 -19.92 14.74
N ASP A 205 0.70 -21.24 14.66
CA ASP A 205 1.62 -22.04 13.84
C ASP A 205 1.25 -22.15 12.34
N THR A 206 0.09 -21.64 11.91
CA THR A 206 -0.32 -21.69 10.49
C THR A 206 -0.19 -20.36 9.76
N VAL A 207 -0.12 -19.22 10.48
CA VAL A 207 -0.12 -17.90 9.84
C VAL A 207 1.10 -17.70 8.92
N GLY A 208 2.27 -18.20 9.31
CA GLY A 208 3.46 -18.17 8.45
C GLY A 208 3.23 -18.94 7.15
N ASN A 209 2.63 -20.12 7.22
CA ASN A 209 2.31 -20.93 6.04
C ASN A 209 1.21 -20.30 5.17
N GLU A 210 0.16 -19.74 5.78
CA GLU A 210 -0.94 -19.09 5.05
C GLU A 210 -0.52 -17.77 4.39
N TRP A 211 0.36 -17.01 5.06
CA TRP A 211 0.79 -15.70 4.60
C TRP A 211 1.99 -15.80 3.65
N LEU A 212 2.98 -16.61 3.99
CA LEU A 212 4.28 -16.67 3.30
C LEU A 212 4.52 -17.97 2.52
N GLY A 213 3.75 -19.03 2.76
CA GLY A 213 3.97 -20.33 2.13
C GLY A 213 5.37 -20.88 2.43
N SER A 214 6.05 -21.42 1.41
CA SER A 214 7.41 -21.95 1.57
C SER A 214 8.46 -20.88 1.92
N ALA A 215 8.13 -19.59 1.72
CA ALA A 215 9.01 -18.50 2.10
C ALA A 215 9.15 -18.33 3.63
N SER A 216 8.23 -18.87 4.43
CA SER A 216 8.26 -18.72 5.90
C SER A 216 9.61 -19.18 6.49
N ASP A 217 10.07 -20.38 6.13
CA ASP A 217 11.35 -20.94 6.61
C ASP A 217 12.54 -20.15 6.08
N LEU A 218 12.47 -19.69 4.84
CA LEU A 218 13.51 -18.90 4.20
C LEU A 218 13.70 -17.56 4.92
N LEU A 219 12.62 -16.84 5.18
CA LEU A 219 12.65 -15.54 5.85
C LEU A 219 13.04 -15.72 7.33
N GLY A 220 12.52 -16.75 8.01
CA GLY A 220 12.90 -17.06 9.39
C GLY A 220 14.39 -17.38 9.56
N THR A 221 14.96 -18.20 8.67
CA THR A 221 16.39 -18.52 8.69
C THR A 221 17.29 -17.28 8.47
N ASN A 222 16.78 -16.25 7.81
CA ASN A 222 17.48 -14.97 7.61
C ASN A 222 17.20 -13.94 8.72
N GLY A 223 16.59 -14.37 9.83
CA GLY A 223 16.40 -13.57 11.04
C GLY A 223 15.22 -12.59 11.00
N ILE A 224 14.37 -12.66 9.98
CA ILE A 224 13.23 -11.74 9.81
C ILE A 224 12.10 -12.05 10.81
N ASP A 225 11.93 -13.32 11.16
CA ASP A 225 10.94 -13.75 12.15
C ASP A 225 11.36 -13.40 13.61
N THR A 226 12.57 -12.87 13.79
CA THR A 226 13.07 -12.52 15.12
C THR A 226 12.52 -11.17 15.60
N SER A 227 12.40 -11.01 16.92
CA SER A 227 11.98 -9.74 17.50
C SER A 227 13.13 -8.73 17.48
N LEU A 228 13.34 -8.08 16.33
CA LEU A 228 14.27 -6.96 16.22
C LEU A 228 13.70 -5.72 16.93
N PRO A 229 14.51 -4.99 17.71
CA PRO A 229 14.15 -3.68 18.23
C PRO A 229 13.72 -2.73 17.11
N HIS A 230 12.56 -2.10 17.28
CA HIS A 230 12.08 -1.01 16.44
C HIS A 230 12.84 0.27 16.77
N ILE A 231 13.33 0.97 15.75
CA ILE A 231 14.06 2.23 15.86
C ILE A 231 13.13 3.41 15.65
N CYS A 232 12.46 3.47 14.51
CA CYS A 232 11.50 4.53 14.21
C CYS A 232 10.59 4.13 13.05
N ARG A 233 9.51 4.90 12.91
CA ARG A 233 8.59 4.87 11.78
C ARG A 233 8.71 6.15 10.97
N ARG A 234 8.66 6.05 9.65
CA ARG A 234 8.48 7.17 8.72
C ARG A 234 7.30 6.90 7.80
N GLU A 235 6.56 7.94 7.44
CA GLU A 235 5.40 7.82 6.56
C GLU A 235 5.52 8.84 5.43
N TYR A 236 5.32 8.37 4.19
CA TYR A 236 5.37 9.21 2.99
C TYR A 236 4.04 9.11 2.27
N ILE A 237 3.47 10.26 1.92
CA ILE A 237 2.34 10.35 0.99
C ILE A 237 2.94 10.57 -0.39
N ILE A 238 2.77 9.60 -1.28
CA ILE A 238 3.35 9.61 -2.63
C ILE A 238 2.22 9.83 -3.63
N ASN A 239 2.41 10.74 -4.58
CA ASN A 239 1.43 10.97 -5.66
C ASN A 239 1.56 9.92 -6.77
N CYS A 240 1.43 8.65 -6.40
CA CYS A 240 1.29 7.53 -7.32
C CYS A 240 0.29 6.49 -6.81
N ASN A 241 -0.24 5.68 -7.72
CA ASN A 241 -0.95 4.47 -7.37
C ASN A 241 -0.05 3.55 -6.54
N TRP A 242 -0.62 2.80 -5.59
CA TRP A 242 0.14 1.90 -4.71
C TRP A 242 0.94 0.84 -5.49
N LYS A 243 0.43 0.40 -6.65
CA LYS A 243 1.11 -0.57 -7.51
C LYS A 243 2.36 0.01 -8.17
N VAL A 244 2.39 1.31 -8.49
CA VAL A 244 3.60 1.95 -9.06
C VAL A 244 4.78 1.82 -8.11
N PHE A 245 4.56 2.00 -6.81
CA PHE A 245 5.60 1.80 -5.80
C PHE A 245 6.02 0.32 -5.67
N CYS A 246 5.08 -0.61 -5.83
CA CYS A 246 5.37 -2.05 -5.86
C CYS A 246 6.19 -2.44 -7.09
N ASP A 247 5.81 -1.93 -8.27
CA ASP A 247 6.51 -2.14 -9.54
C ASP A 247 7.94 -1.63 -9.45
N ASN A 248 8.15 -0.43 -8.90
CA ASN A 248 9.48 0.13 -8.65
C ASN A 248 10.35 -0.80 -7.78
N TYR A 249 9.78 -1.42 -6.75
CA TYR A 249 10.49 -2.36 -5.89
C TYR A 249 10.80 -3.72 -6.56
N LEU A 250 9.97 -4.13 -7.52
CA LEU A 250 9.97 -5.47 -8.12
C LEU A 250 10.72 -5.56 -9.45
N ASP A 251 11.44 -4.52 -9.83
CA ASP A 251 12.08 -4.41 -11.14
C ASP A 251 13.44 -5.15 -11.26
N GLY A 252 13.83 -5.92 -10.24
CA GLY A 252 15.10 -6.65 -10.24
C GLY A 252 16.32 -5.76 -10.08
N GLY A 253 16.17 -4.57 -9.50
CA GLY A 253 17.23 -3.58 -9.36
C GLY A 253 17.58 -2.88 -10.67
N TYR A 254 16.68 -2.88 -11.65
CA TYR A 254 16.94 -2.36 -12.99
C TYR A 254 17.12 -0.84 -13.01
N HIS A 255 16.34 -0.11 -12.20
CA HIS A 255 16.48 1.34 -12.03
C HIS A 255 17.67 1.73 -11.15
N VAL A 256 18.11 0.87 -10.23
CA VAL A 256 19.11 1.18 -9.19
C VAL A 256 20.38 1.84 -9.74
N PRO A 257 21.08 1.31 -10.77
CA PRO A 257 22.29 1.95 -11.28
C PRO A 257 22.06 3.33 -11.93
N TYR A 258 20.83 3.67 -12.30
CA TYR A 258 20.49 4.96 -12.92
C TYR A 258 19.92 5.97 -11.92
N ALA A 259 19.20 5.48 -10.91
CA ALA A 259 18.48 6.29 -9.94
C ALA A 259 19.25 6.50 -8.63
N HIS A 260 19.93 5.46 -8.15
CA HIS A 260 20.52 5.41 -6.82
C HIS A 260 22.03 5.21 -6.89
N GLY A 261 22.76 6.25 -7.33
CA GLY A 261 24.22 6.16 -7.50
C GLY A 261 24.96 5.68 -6.24
N ASP A 262 24.53 6.16 -5.07
CA ASP A 262 25.14 5.81 -3.79
C ASP A 262 24.80 4.37 -3.35
N LEU A 263 23.54 3.93 -3.49
CA LEU A 263 23.16 2.54 -3.19
C LEU A 263 23.83 1.56 -4.16
N ALA A 264 23.86 1.89 -5.45
CA ALA A 264 24.49 1.08 -6.48
C ALA A 264 25.98 0.85 -6.18
N SER A 265 26.67 1.83 -5.57
CA SER A 265 28.07 1.70 -5.20
C SER A 265 28.33 0.67 -4.08
N GLY A 266 27.33 0.42 -3.23
CA GLY A 266 27.39 -0.55 -2.13
C GLY A 266 26.95 -1.97 -2.49
N LEU A 267 26.41 -2.18 -3.70
CA LEU A 267 25.85 -3.47 -4.14
C LEU A 267 26.62 -4.05 -5.32
N GLN A 268 26.77 -5.37 -5.35
CA GLN A 268 27.30 -6.07 -6.51
C GLN A 268 26.15 -6.40 -7.48
N LEU A 269 25.69 -5.42 -8.27
CA LEU A 269 24.50 -5.56 -9.13
C LEU A 269 24.55 -6.76 -10.12
N GLN A 270 25.73 -7.25 -10.48
CA GLN A 270 25.88 -8.46 -11.31
C GLN A 270 25.51 -9.75 -10.59
N SER A 271 25.47 -9.73 -9.25
CA SER A 271 25.04 -10.84 -8.38
C SER A 271 23.54 -10.81 -8.07
N TYR A 272 22.80 -9.82 -8.60
CA TYR A 272 21.39 -9.69 -8.33
C TYR A 272 20.63 -10.89 -8.88
N GLU A 273 19.94 -11.61 -8.00
CA GLU A 273 19.19 -12.81 -8.32
C GLU A 273 17.76 -12.66 -7.80
N THR A 274 16.78 -12.95 -8.65
CA THR A 274 15.36 -12.98 -8.27
C THR A 274 14.88 -14.42 -8.18
N LEU A 275 14.53 -14.84 -6.97
CA LEU A 275 13.91 -16.11 -6.68
C LEU A 275 12.39 -15.94 -6.57
N VAL A 276 11.69 -16.34 -7.63
CA VAL A 276 10.23 -16.58 -7.57
C VAL A 276 10.05 -18.03 -7.11
N LEU A 277 9.76 -18.21 -5.82
CA LEU A 277 9.75 -19.53 -5.16
C LEU A 277 8.75 -20.50 -5.80
N SER A 278 7.58 -20.01 -6.21
CA SER A 278 6.72 -20.68 -7.19
C SER A 278 5.76 -19.68 -7.84
N THR A 279 5.19 -20.05 -8.99
CA THR A 279 4.24 -19.21 -9.73
C THR A 279 2.97 -18.82 -8.94
N TYR A 280 2.62 -19.59 -7.91
CA TYR A 280 1.41 -19.38 -7.09
C TYR A 280 1.70 -18.98 -5.65
N GLU A 281 2.97 -18.86 -5.28
CA GLU A 281 3.31 -18.32 -3.98
C GLU A 281 3.12 -16.82 -3.96
N ARG A 282 2.74 -16.30 -2.79
CA ARG A 282 2.46 -14.88 -2.55
C ARG A 282 3.72 -14.09 -2.21
N VAL A 283 4.90 -14.69 -2.34
CA VAL A 283 6.17 -14.09 -1.97
C VAL A 283 7.17 -14.21 -3.11
N SER A 284 7.82 -13.10 -3.44
CA SER A 284 9.00 -13.08 -4.30
C SER A 284 10.20 -12.57 -3.49
N VAL A 285 11.35 -13.23 -3.62
CA VAL A 285 12.57 -12.88 -2.89
C VAL A 285 13.67 -12.51 -3.87
N GLN A 286 14.21 -11.32 -3.75
CA GLN A 286 15.36 -10.84 -4.51
C GLN A 286 16.58 -10.78 -3.59
N ARG A 287 17.75 -11.12 -4.11
CA ARG A 287 19.01 -11.18 -3.35
C ARG A 287 20.12 -10.52 -4.12
N CYS A 288 21.00 -9.84 -3.41
CA CYS A 288 22.21 -9.26 -3.97
C CYS A 288 23.35 -9.42 -2.96
N GLU A 289 24.55 -9.75 -3.43
CA GLU A 289 25.74 -9.64 -2.62
C GLU A 289 26.12 -8.16 -2.47
N SER A 290 26.60 -7.79 -1.29
CA SER A 290 27.09 -6.44 -1.03
C SER A 290 28.57 -6.34 -1.39
N ALA A 291 29.06 -5.12 -1.65
CA ALA A 291 30.49 -4.89 -1.76
C ALA A 291 31.19 -5.20 -0.42
N PRO A 292 32.41 -5.77 -0.40
CA PRO A 292 33.15 -5.97 0.85
C PRO A 292 33.39 -4.63 1.55
N ALA A 293 33.04 -4.52 2.82
CA ALA A 293 33.41 -3.39 3.66
C ALA A 293 34.83 -3.58 4.22
N GLU A 294 35.60 -2.50 4.32
CA GLU A 294 36.88 -2.53 5.03
C GLU A 294 36.66 -2.65 6.56
N PRO A 295 37.63 -3.20 7.32
CA PRO A 295 37.54 -3.23 8.77
C PRO A 295 37.38 -1.81 9.34
N ASP A 296 36.40 -1.62 10.24
CA ASP A 296 36.00 -0.34 10.87
C ASP A 296 35.16 0.63 10.01
N ASP A 297 34.77 0.25 8.78
CA ASP A 297 33.85 1.05 7.98
C ASP A 297 32.38 0.95 8.45
N PHE A 298 31.60 1.98 8.13
CA PHE A 298 30.16 1.94 8.25
C PHE A 298 29.59 0.88 7.30
N ASP A 299 29.24 -0.29 7.85
CA ASP A 299 28.63 -1.38 7.10
C ASP A 299 27.22 -1.68 7.58
N ARG A 300 26.23 -1.01 6.96
CA ARG A 300 24.82 -1.34 7.15
C ARG A 300 24.35 -2.49 6.25
N LEU A 301 25.07 -2.77 5.17
CA LEU A 301 24.62 -3.71 4.14
C LEU A 301 24.98 -5.16 4.46
N GLY A 302 26.02 -5.37 5.28
CA GLY A 302 26.56 -6.68 5.58
C GLY A 302 27.04 -7.37 4.32
N THR A 303 27.06 -8.70 4.33
CA THR A 303 27.55 -9.50 3.18
C THR A 303 26.49 -9.76 2.12
N LYS A 304 25.21 -9.71 2.50
CA LYS A 304 24.07 -10.02 1.61
C LYS A 304 22.87 -9.14 1.96
N ALA A 305 22.19 -8.66 0.93
CA ALA A 305 20.89 -8.04 1.03
C ALA A 305 19.80 -9.01 0.56
N LEU A 306 18.69 -9.06 1.30
CA LEU A 306 17.51 -9.85 0.98
C LEU A 306 16.29 -8.93 0.94
N TYR A 307 15.58 -8.95 -0.18
CA TYR A 307 14.40 -8.14 -0.45
C TYR A 307 13.21 -9.08 -0.68
N ALA A 308 12.28 -9.15 0.27
CA ALA A 308 11.10 -9.98 0.15
C ALA A 308 9.87 -9.11 -0.08
N PHE A 309 9.20 -9.31 -1.20
CA PHE A 309 7.87 -8.76 -1.43
C PHE A 309 6.83 -9.81 -1.05
N VAL A 310 5.97 -9.46 -0.12
CA VAL A 310 4.81 -10.24 0.31
C VAL A 310 3.57 -9.57 -0.26
N TYR A 311 2.94 -10.28 -1.19
CA TYR A 311 1.72 -9.85 -1.84
C TYR A 311 0.60 -9.56 -0.81
N PRO A 312 -0.15 -8.46 -0.96
CA PRO A 312 -0.14 -7.58 -2.13
C PRO A 312 0.83 -6.41 -2.06
N ASN A 313 1.26 -5.96 -0.89
CA ASN A 313 1.79 -4.60 -0.73
C ASN A 313 2.82 -4.42 0.39
N PHE A 314 3.46 -5.50 0.83
CA PHE A 314 4.37 -5.46 1.97
C PHE A 314 5.78 -5.90 1.58
N MET A 315 6.75 -5.04 1.76
CA MET A 315 8.16 -5.32 1.49
C MET A 315 8.91 -5.51 2.81
N ILE A 316 9.85 -6.44 2.82
CA ILE A 316 10.78 -6.68 3.93
C ILE A 316 12.19 -6.69 3.37
N ASN A 317 13.01 -5.76 3.84
CA ASN A 317 14.37 -5.58 3.38
C ASN A 317 15.34 -5.86 4.52
N ARG A 318 16.16 -6.89 4.38
CA ARG A 318 17.17 -7.28 5.36
C ARG A 318 18.56 -7.03 4.79
N TYR A 319 19.31 -6.15 5.46
CA TYR A 319 20.69 -5.78 5.11
C TYR A 319 21.57 -5.98 6.33
N GLY A 320 22.47 -6.96 6.35
CA GLY A 320 23.35 -7.18 7.52
C GLY A 320 22.61 -7.07 8.87
N PRO A 321 22.96 -6.09 9.74
CA PRO A 321 22.27 -5.85 11.02
C PRO A 321 21.03 -4.92 10.92
N TRP A 322 20.80 -4.26 9.80
CA TRP A 322 19.68 -3.35 9.54
C TRP A 322 18.49 -4.07 8.88
N MET A 323 17.27 -3.69 9.20
CA MET A 323 16.08 -4.15 8.49
C MET A 323 15.10 -3.00 8.37
N ASP A 324 14.44 -2.90 7.21
CA ASP A 324 13.27 -2.05 7.06
C ASP A 324 12.13 -2.78 6.38
N THR A 325 10.92 -2.28 6.60
CA THR A 325 9.72 -2.76 5.93
C THR A 325 8.94 -1.64 5.32
N ASN A 326 8.34 -1.88 4.15
CA ASN A 326 7.61 -0.87 3.39
C ASN A 326 6.18 -1.38 3.20
N LEU A 327 5.20 -0.70 3.80
CA LEU A 327 3.78 -1.04 3.62
C LEU A 327 3.12 0.03 2.74
N ALA A 328 2.80 -0.33 1.49
CA ALA A 328 2.17 0.56 0.52
C ALA A 328 0.64 0.51 0.66
N VAL A 329 0.05 1.50 1.35
CA VAL A 329 -1.39 1.58 1.60
C VAL A 329 -2.06 2.49 0.56
N PRO A 330 -3.02 2.01 -0.24
CA PRO A 330 -3.75 2.87 -1.16
C PRO A 330 -4.55 3.95 -0.42
N LEU A 331 -4.50 5.19 -0.91
CA LEU A 331 -5.34 6.30 -0.43
C LEU A 331 -6.45 6.64 -1.42
N ASP A 332 -6.10 6.65 -2.71
CA ASP A 332 -7.00 6.74 -3.87
C ASP A 332 -6.29 6.15 -5.10
N SER A 333 -6.90 6.25 -6.29
CA SER A 333 -6.33 5.64 -7.51
C SER A 333 -4.97 6.21 -7.88
N THR A 334 -4.59 7.40 -7.43
CA THR A 334 -3.35 8.07 -7.85
C THR A 334 -2.46 8.46 -6.68
N ARG A 335 -2.80 8.04 -5.45
CA ARG A 335 -2.01 8.33 -4.24
C ARG A 335 -1.96 7.12 -3.32
N CYS A 336 -0.80 6.91 -2.72
CA CYS A 336 -0.60 5.93 -1.67
C CYS A 336 0.13 6.54 -0.49
N LYS A 337 0.03 5.87 0.65
CA LYS A 337 0.89 6.10 1.80
C LYS A 337 1.84 4.93 1.92
N VAL A 338 3.14 5.18 1.93
CA VAL A 338 4.12 4.15 2.25
C VAL A 338 4.61 4.35 3.68
N VAL A 339 4.43 3.32 4.50
CA VAL A 339 4.87 3.29 5.89
C VAL A 339 6.18 2.51 5.95
N PHE A 340 7.24 3.18 6.39
CA PHE A 340 8.54 2.61 6.67
C PHE A 340 8.71 2.38 8.16
N ASP A 341 9.08 1.17 8.54
CA ASP A 341 9.51 0.85 9.89
C ASP A 341 10.95 0.32 9.86
N TYR A 342 11.81 0.89 10.70
CA TYR A 342 13.22 0.55 10.76
C TYR A 342 13.54 -0.25 12.02
N PHE A 343 14.39 -1.26 11.86
CA PHE A 343 14.78 -2.20 12.91
C PHE A 343 16.29 -2.42 12.87
N LEU A 344 16.86 -2.71 14.03
CA LEU A 344 18.31 -2.88 14.18
C LEU A 344 18.63 -4.00 15.16
N ASP A 345 19.68 -4.75 14.86
CA ASP A 345 20.24 -5.74 15.77
C ASP A 345 20.62 -5.14 17.12
N LYS A 346 20.33 -5.90 18.19
CA LYS A 346 20.54 -5.45 19.58
C LYS A 346 21.98 -5.02 19.88
N SER A 347 22.95 -5.57 19.16
CA SER A 347 24.38 -5.26 19.32
C SER A 347 24.76 -3.83 18.94
N LEU A 348 23.94 -3.14 18.15
CA LEU A 348 24.23 -1.80 17.61
C LEU A 348 23.27 -0.71 18.12
N LEU A 349 22.37 -1.02 19.05
CA LEU A 349 21.36 -0.04 19.53
C LEU A 349 21.95 1.19 20.21
N ASP A 350 23.10 1.04 20.86
CA ASP A 350 23.78 2.14 21.54
C ASP A 350 24.61 3.00 20.56
N ASP A 351 24.79 2.55 19.32
CA ASP A 351 25.51 3.29 18.28
C ASP A 351 24.59 4.28 17.56
N GLN A 352 24.48 5.47 18.15
CA GLN A 352 23.68 6.56 17.60
C GLN A 352 24.21 7.08 16.26
N CYS A 353 25.52 6.95 15.99
CA CYS A 353 26.11 7.37 14.72
C CYS A 353 25.65 6.43 13.60
N PHE A 354 25.75 5.12 13.84
CA PHE A 354 25.27 4.09 12.92
C PHE A 354 23.79 4.25 12.59
N ILE A 355 22.94 4.44 13.62
CA ILE A 355 21.50 4.65 13.44
C ILE A 355 21.23 5.88 12.58
N LYS A 356 21.86 7.01 12.92
CA LYS A 356 21.66 8.26 12.20
C LYS A 356 22.06 8.13 10.73
N LYS A 357 23.24 7.57 10.45
CA LYS A 357 23.75 7.41 9.08
C LYS A 357 22.88 6.45 8.27
N SER A 358 22.46 5.32 8.85
CA SER A 358 21.54 4.36 8.20
C SER A 358 20.20 4.99 7.83
N LEU A 359 19.68 5.85 8.70
CA LEU A 359 18.45 6.59 8.48
C LEU A 359 18.58 7.71 7.44
N GLU A 360 19.75 8.34 7.32
CA GLU A 360 20.04 9.33 6.27
C GLU A 360 20.15 8.67 4.90
N ASP A 361 20.90 7.56 4.81
CA ASP A 361 21.05 6.79 3.57
C ASP A 361 19.70 6.22 3.09
N SER A 362 18.86 5.76 4.03
CA SER A 362 17.51 5.30 3.71
C SER A 362 16.62 6.44 3.20
N GLU A 363 16.68 7.63 3.82
CA GLU A 363 15.90 8.80 3.40
C GLU A 363 16.23 9.22 1.96
N GLN A 364 17.52 9.23 1.61
CA GLN A 364 17.97 9.61 0.29
C GLN A 364 17.37 8.72 -0.80
N VAL A 365 17.46 7.39 -0.61
CA VAL A 365 16.87 6.41 -1.54
C VAL A 365 15.36 6.63 -1.65
N GLN A 366 14.66 6.89 -0.54
CA GLN A 366 13.22 7.13 -0.57
C GLN A 366 12.84 8.40 -1.35
N ILE A 367 13.61 9.48 -1.23
CA ILE A 367 13.34 10.72 -1.99
C ILE A 367 13.52 10.47 -3.50
N GLU A 368 14.52 9.69 -3.88
CA GLU A 368 14.80 9.31 -5.27
C GLU A 368 13.65 8.44 -5.83
N ASP A 369 13.22 7.41 -5.10
CA ASP A 369 12.08 6.54 -5.47
C ASP A 369 10.77 7.31 -5.59
N ILE A 370 10.48 8.23 -4.67
CA ILE A 370 9.29 9.09 -4.71
C ILE A 370 9.25 9.88 -6.01
N ALA A 371 10.37 10.50 -6.40
CA ALA A 371 10.44 11.31 -7.62
C ALA A 371 10.18 10.47 -8.88
N LEU A 372 10.69 9.23 -8.92
CA LEU A 372 10.44 8.28 -10.01
C LEU A 372 8.96 7.86 -10.06
N CYS A 373 8.41 7.40 -8.94
CA CYS A 373 7.04 6.91 -8.85
C CYS A 373 6.02 7.99 -9.26
N GLU A 374 6.20 9.22 -8.79
CA GLU A 374 5.34 10.35 -9.19
C GLU A 374 5.52 10.70 -10.68
N GLY A 375 6.73 10.54 -11.22
CA GLY A 375 6.99 10.67 -12.65
C GLY A 375 6.25 9.63 -13.48
N VAL A 376 6.31 8.36 -13.07
CA VAL A 376 5.61 7.24 -13.70
C VAL A 376 4.10 7.45 -13.64
N GLN A 377 3.54 7.87 -12.50
CA GLN A 377 2.10 8.15 -12.38
C GLN A 377 1.63 9.20 -13.40
N ARG A 378 2.35 10.33 -13.53
CA ARG A 378 2.02 11.35 -14.55
C ARG A 378 2.13 10.81 -15.98
N GLY A 379 3.05 9.87 -16.21
CA GLY A 379 3.20 9.18 -17.49
C GLY A 379 2.02 8.26 -17.80
N LEU A 380 1.55 7.49 -16.80
CA LEU A 380 0.40 6.58 -16.90
C LEU A 380 -0.91 7.33 -17.21
N GLU A 381 -1.05 8.56 -16.72
CA GLU A 381 -2.20 9.43 -16.99
C GLU A 381 -2.18 10.06 -18.39
N SER A 382 -1.05 9.97 -19.09
CA SER A 382 -0.93 10.50 -20.45
C SER A 382 -1.71 9.62 -21.44
N PRO A 383 -2.57 10.19 -22.29
CA PRO A 383 -3.31 9.42 -23.30
C PRO A 383 -2.41 8.79 -24.37
N ALA A 384 -1.11 9.10 -24.37
CA ALA A 384 -0.12 8.49 -25.25
C ALA A 384 0.38 7.12 -24.76
N TYR A 385 0.12 6.75 -23.50
CA TYR A 385 0.58 5.50 -22.90
C TYR A 385 -0.59 4.59 -22.54
N SER A 386 -0.40 3.29 -22.73
CA SER A 386 -1.36 2.26 -22.32
C SER A 386 -0.64 1.11 -21.65
N VAL A 387 0.36 0.52 -22.32
CA VAL A 387 1.12 -0.63 -21.83
C VAL A 387 2.60 -0.50 -22.17
N GLY A 388 3.46 -1.17 -21.40
CA GLY A 388 4.88 -1.33 -21.62
C GLY A 388 5.27 -2.79 -21.88
N ARG A 389 6.57 -3.06 -21.84
CA ARG A 389 7.15 -4.41 -21.98
C ARG A 389 8.08 -4.68 -20.81
N TYR A 390 8.07 -5.92 -20.33
CA TYR A 390 9.01 -6.33 -19.30
C TYR A 390 10.41 -6.58 -19.89
N ALA A 391 11.44 -6.31 -19.09
CA ALA A 391 12.81 -6.75 -19.26
C ALA A 391 12.96 -8.16 -18.67
N PRO A 392 13.03 -9.23 -19.49
CA PRO A 392 12.84 -10.60 -18.99
C PRO A 392 13.94 -11.11 -18.05
N SER A 393 15.10 -10.46 -18.06
CA SER A 393 16.23 -10.81 -17.21
C SER A 393 16.12 -10.29 -15.78
N VAL A 394 15.26 -9.30 -15.52
CA VAL A 394 15.25 -8.56 -14.25
C VAL A 394 13.83 -8.36 -13.69
N GLU A 395 12.82 -8.10 -14.53
CA GLU A 395 11.45 -7.80 -14.10
C GLU A 395 10.56 -9.05 -13.91
N MET A 396 11.17 -10.18 -13.57
CA MET A 396 10.44 -11.44 -13.32
C MET A 396 9.47 -11.32 -12.13
N ALA A 397 9.88 -10.65 -11.05
CA ALA A 397 9.06 -10.48 -9.85
C ALA A 397 7.87 -9.54 -10.10
N MET A 398 8.09 -8.46 -10.86
CA MET A 398 7.02 -7.54 -11.29
C MET A 398 5.96 -8.26 -12.12
N HIS A 399 6.37 -9.06 -13.11
CA HIS A 399 5.42 -9.84 -13.90
C HIS A 399 4.66 -10.88 -13.04
N HIS A 400 5.34 -11.53 -12.10
CA HIS A 400 4.69 -12.45 -11.16
C HIS A 400 3.65 -11.74 -10.29
N PHE A 401 3.95 -10.56 -9.77
CA PHE A 401 3.00 -9.69 -9.06
C PHE A 401 1.76 -9.39 -9.89
N HIS A 402 1.92 -8.99 -11.15
CA HIS A 402 0.79 -8.73 -12.05
C HIS A 402 -0.07 -9.97 -12.33
N ARG A 403 0.54 -11.16 -12.40
CA ARG A 403 -0.20 -12.43 -12.53
C ARG A 403 -1.00 -12.77 -11.27
N LEU A 404 -0.46 -12.51 -10.08
CA LEU A 404 -1.19 -12.67 -8.82
C LEU A 404 -2.37 -11.71 -8.73
N MET A 405 -2.16 -10.44 -9.10
CA MET A 405 -3.22 -9.44 -9.21
C MET A 405 -4.33 -9.94 -10.15
N HIS A 406 -3.99 -10.31 -11.38
CA HIS A 406 -4.98 -10.82 -12.34
C HIS A 406 -5.75 -12.03 -11.80
N ALA A 407 -5.08 -12.98 -11.15
CA ALA A 407 -5.73 -14.16 -10.56
C ALA A 407 -6.82 -13.76 -9.56
N ASN A 408 -6.51 -12.85 -8.63
CA ASN A 408 -7.48 -12.36 -7.66
C ASN A 408 -8.62 -11.55 -8.30
N LEU A 409 -8.29 -10.70 -9.28
CA LEU A 409 -9.25 -9.82 -9.95
C LEU A 409 -10.22 -10.60 -10.86
N SER A 410 -9.82 -11.79 -11.35
CA SER A 410 -10.63 -12.63 -12.23
C SER A 410 -11.67 -13.49 -11.50
N GLU A 411 -11.59 -13.58 -10.18
CA GLU A 411 -12.53 -14.36 -9.35
C GLU A 411 -13.80 -13.57 -8.97
N TYR A 412 -14.02 -12.39 -9.58
CA TYR A 412 -15.13 -11.47 -9.30
C TYR A 412 -16.37 -11.62 -10.20
#